data_AF-W7BMZ9-F1
#
_entry.id   AF-W7BMZ9-F1
#
_cell.length_a   1.000
_cell.length_b   1.000
_cell.length_c   1.000
_cell.angle_alpha   90.00
_cell.angle_beta   90.00
_cell.angle_gamma   90.00
#
_symmetry.space_group_name_H-M   'P 1'
#
loop_
_entity.id
_entity.type
_entity.pdbx_description
1 polymer ?
#
loop_
_entity_poly.entity_id
_entity_poly.type
_entity_poly.pdbx_seq_one_letter_code
_entity_poly.pdbx_strand_id
1 'polypeptide(L)' 'MLTLLLNILLGAFIFGYTAYALIRFVKRSKKGKCAACELEETCEHETSLPRHLKP' A
#
# COMPACT_ATOMS: atom_id res chain seq x y z
N MET A 1 30.00 -2.30 21.16
CA MET A 1 29.94 -2.22 19.67
C MET A 1 28.69 -2.88 19.12
N LEU A 2 28.36 -4.13 19.51
CA LEU A 2 27.17 -4.85 19.02
C LEU A 2 25.83 -4.14 19.34
N THR A 3 25.70 -3.55 20.53
CA THR A 3 24.48 -2.82 20.97
C THR A 3 24.15 -1.59 20.13
N LEU A 4 25.15 -0.85 19.65
CA LEU A 4 24.94 0.29 18.75
C LEU A 4 24.38 -0.15 17.40
N LEU A 5 24.91 -1.26 16.85
CA LEU A 5 24.41 -1.84 15.61
C LEU A 5 22.97 -2.35 15.77
N LEU A 6 22.65 -2.99 16.90
CA LEU A 6 21.30 -3.47 17.18
C LEU A 6 20.28 -2.33 17.28
N ASN A 7 20.61 -1.23 17.96
CA ASN A 7 19.70 -0.08 18.06
C ASN A 7 19.45 0.59 16.70
N ILE A 8 20.50 0.75 15.88
CA ILE A 8 20.35 1.32 14.53
C ILE A 8 19.52 0.38 13.65
N LEU A 9 19.79 -0.93 13.71
CA LEU A 9 19.04 -1.92 12.95
C LEU A 9 17.57 -1.94 13.35
N LEU A 10 17.27 -1.91 14.65
CA LEU A 10 15.91 -1.91 15.16
C LEU A 10 15.17 -0.63 14.77
N GLY A 11 15.82 0.53 14.88
CA GLY A 11 15.28 1.81 14.42
C GLY A 11 14.99 1.80 12.92
N ALA A 12 15.96 1.37 12.10
CA ALA A 12 15.79 1.28 10.66
C ALA A 12 14.71 0.28 10.25
N PHE A 13 14.56 -0.83 10.98
CA PHE A 13 13.52 -1.82 10.70
C PHE A 13 12.11 -1.26 10.95
N ILE A 14 11.92 -0.57 12.08
CA ILE A 14 10.65 0.08 12.41
C ILE A 14 10.33 1.20 11.42
N PHE A 15 11.26 2.14 11.21
CA PHE A 15 11.07 3.25 10.28
C PHE A 15 10.91 2.78 8.83
N GLY A 16 11.71 1.81 8.41
CA GLY A 16 11.62 1.23 7.06
C GLY A 16 10.29 0.52 6.83
N TYR A 17 9.84 -0.30 7.78
CA TYR A 17 8.56 -1.00 7.66
C TYR A 17 7.37 -0.04 7.68
N THR A 18 7.37 0.94 8.58
CA THR A 18 6.30 1.95 8.65
C THR A 18 6.25 2.81 7.39
N ALA A 19 7.40 3.26 6.86
CA ALA A 19 7.47 3.99 5.59
C ALA A 19 6.97 3.12 4.42
N TYR A 20 7.38 1.85 4.35
CA TYR A 20 6.91 0.91 3.33
C TYR A 20 5.39 0.70 3.42
N ALA A 21 4.87 0.47 4.62
CA ALA A 21 3.45 0.30 4.87
C ALA A 21 2.66 1.55 4.46
N LEU A 22 3.14 2.75 4.82
CA LEU A 22 2.55 4.03 4.40
C LEU A 22 2.55 4.20 2.89
N ILE A 23 3.66 3.95 2.20
CA ILE A 23 3.74 4.04 0.73
C ILE A 23 2.77 3.05 0.08
N ARG A 24 2.73 1.81 0.58
CA ARG A 24 1.80 0.78 0.11
C ARG A 24 0.35 1.20 0.34
N PHE A 25 0.03 1.75 1.51
CA PHE A 25 -1.29 2.27 1.85
C PHE A 25 -1.67 3.44 0.97
N VAL A 26 -0.79 4.41 0.75
CA VAL A 26 -1.04 5.56 -0.12
C VAL A 26 -1.27 5.08 -1.57
N LYS A 27 -0.48 4.13 -2.06
CA LYS A 27 -0.67 3.53 -3.38
C LYS A 27 -2.01 2.79 -3.48
N ARG A 28 -2.43 2.11 -2.42
CA ARG A 28 -3.76 1.46 -2.31
C ARG A 28 -4.89 2.49 -2.21
N SER A 29 -4.77 3.54 -1.40
CA SER A 29 -5.77 4.62 -1.30
C SER A 29 -5.98 5.34 -2.62
N LYS A 30 -4.94 5.49 -3.44
CA LYS A 30 -5.06 6.04 -4.81
C LYS A 30 -5.86 5.13 -5.76
N LYS A 31 -5.95 3.82 -5.50
CA LYS A 31 -6.79 2.88 -6.27
C LYS A 31 -8.29 2.99 -5.94
N GLY A 32 -8.68 3.79 -4.93
CA GLY A 32 -10.08 4.05 -4.61
C GLY A 32 -10.86 2.79 -4.20
N LYS A 33 -12.12 2.67 -4.63
CA LYS A 33 -13.03 1.54 -4.33
C LYS A 33 -12.45 0.16 -4.69
N CYS A 34 -11.52 0.10 -5.64
CA CYS A 34 -10.88 -1.13 -6.08
C CYS A 34 -9.74 -1.61 -5.16
N ALA A 35 -9.34 -0.83 -4.14
CA ALA A 35 -8.25 -1.21 -3.23
C ALA A 35 -8.56 -2.39 -2.30
N ALA A 36 -9.86 -2.65 -2.08
CA ALA A 36 -10.38 -3.81 -1.34
C ALA A 36 -10.76 -4.98 -2.26
N CYS A 37 -10.64 -4.80 -3.57
CA CYS A 37 -11.01 -5.83 -4.53
C CYS A 37 -9.79 -6.73 -4.79
N GLU A 38 -9.93 -8.01 -4.48
CA GLU A 38 -8.97 -9.08 -4.79
C GLU A 38 -8.67 -9.22 -6.29
N LEU A 39 -9.52 -8.66 -7.16
CA LEU A 39 -9.37 -8.63 -8.62
C LEU A 39 -8.74 -7.31 -9.13
N GLU A 40 -8.13 -6.49 -8.27
CA GLU A 40 -7.55 -5.19 -8.67
C GLU A 40 -6.43 -5.27 -9.72
N GLU A 41 -5.78 -6.43 -9.83
CA GLU A 41 -4.63 -6.65 -10.73
C GLU A 41 -5.04 -7.05 -12.15
N THR A 42 -6.23 -7.62 -12.29
CA THR A 42 -6.85 -8.04 -13.56
C THR A 42 -7.99 -7.13 -14.00
N CYS A 43 -8.39 -6.18 -13.16
CA CYS A 43 -9.37 -5.16 -13.52
C CYS A 43 -8.75 -4.16 -14.52
N GLU A 44 -8.82 -4.51 -15.81
CA GLU A 44 -8.56 -3.59 -16.91
C GLU A 44 -9.57 -2.43 -16.83
N HIS A 45 -9.07 -1.26 -16.45
CA HIS A 45 -9.90 -0.08 -16.23
C HIS A 45 -10.51 0.40 -17.55
N GLU A 46 -11.79 0.81 -17.50
CA GLU A 46 -12.61 1.32 -18.62
C GLU A 46 -12.93 0.27 -19.68
N THR A 47 -14.08 -0.42 -19.64
CA THR A 47 -15.21 -0.03 -20.52
C THR A 47 -16.56 -0.65 -20.08
N SER A 48 -16.62 -1.52 -19.07
CA SER A 48 -17.83 -2.34 -18.77
C SER A 48 -18.52 -2.09 -17.42
N LEU A 49 -18.02 -1.19 -16.56
CA LEU A 49 -18.65 -0.93 -15.26
C LEU A 49 -19.87 0.01 -15.38
N PRO A 50 -21.06 -0.38 -14.85
CA PRO A 50 -22.27 0.43 -14.93
C PRO A 50 -22.12 1.78 -14.22
N ARG A 51 -22.58 2.84 -14.90
CA ARG A 51 -22.45 4.27 -14.51
C ARG A 51 -22.94 4.61 -13.09
N HIS A 52 -23.80 3.79 -12.49
CA HIS A 52 -24.37 3.99 -11.16
C HIS A 52 -23.43 3.68 -9.98
N LEU A 53 -22.26 3.06 -10.24
CA LEU A 53 -21.29 2.73 -9.19
C LEU A 53 -20.16 3.77 -9.04
N LYS A 54 -20.15 4.79 -9.92
CA LYS A 54 -19.23 5.92 -9.87
C LYS A 54 -19.55 6.78 -8.62
N PRO A 55 -18.64 6.86 -7.62
CA PRO A 55 -18.84 7.75 -6.47
C PRO A 55 -18.81 9.22 -6.89
#